data_AF-S4Y6B8-F1
#
_entry.id   AF-S4Y6B8-F1
#
_cell.length_a   1.000
_cell.length_b   1.000
_cell.length_c   1.000
_cell.angle_alpha   90.00
_cell.angle_beta   90.00
_cell.angle_gamma   90.00
#
_symmetry.space_group_name_H-M   'P 1'
#
loop_
_entity.id
_entity.type
_entity.pdbx_description
1 polymer ?
#
loop_
_entity_poly.entity_id
_entity_poly.type
_entity_poly.pdbx_seq_one_letter_code
_entity_poly.pdbx_strand_id
1 'polypeptide(L)'
;MTSRSNRYGSALALSISLLAASGCGGGTMPDRSQTGDGGGGEQGGAGGLGGAGGNDGGGGDTGGSGGNDGGGGGDGGSGGGNIGGDGGEGGVGGSGGGDGGSGGSGGGGTCTGDADCAEPASECAIARCVDGGCVTEPVAAGTPAEMQMAGDCSERVCDGSGAVVELDDDDDVPNDRSECTIDACRDGSPVNEPKEVGTDCALGEGGKCNAAGACVECLVHTDCPSQVCLDFVCQVATCEDGRLNGDEGGVDCGGSSCPPCGAPAQVTSVDYPIIAVGGALVLTGTGFTGATEVTVSYAPQPFTVDSDTQITIPALSDATPIGPGEIVVSRPGARRTTFRVTVLRLQINELDADTPAVDALEFVEISTGWRLTSLAGYTLVFFNGSGGDTSYRAIELNATTDRFGLLLVGNSGVMPAPALVFPNDILQNGADAVALYQGLPADFPSGTPVTSARLLDAVVYGTSDPDDDGLLDALISDDPDAPERVQVDEGAPAAPATQSIQRCADGPRDGSRFVTAAPTPGRDNACP
;
A
#
# COMPACT_ATOMS: atom_id res chain seq x y z
N MET A 1 -2.71 3.77 -64.69
CA MET A 1 -3.95 3.28 -64.05
C MET A 1 -4.00 3.87 -62.65
N THR A 2 -5.03 4.70 -62.39
CA THR A 2 -5.69 5.03 -61.08
C THR A 2 -4.80 5.18 -59.83
N SER A 3 -4.52 6.37 -59.26
CA SER A 3 -5.35 7.47 -58.69
C SER A 3 -5.80 7.27 -57.23
N ARG A 4 -5.35 8.18 -56.34
CA ARG A 4 -6.05 8.95 -55.24
C ARG A 4 -4.99 9.37 -54.18
N SER A 5 -4.64 10.62 -53.84
CA SER A 5 -5.29 11.96 -53.67
C SER A 5 -6.14 12.15 -52.40
N ASN A 6 -5.61 12.90 -51.42
CA ASN A 6 -6.13 14.12 -50.73
C ASN A 6 -5.39 14.32 -49.39
N ARG A 7 -4.67 15.41 -49.08
CA ARG A 7 -5.04 16.83 -48.80
C ARG A 7 -6.12 17.02 -47.74
N TYR A 8 -5.72 17.55 -46.58
CA TYR A 8 -6.53 18.44 -45.74
C TYR A 8 -5.70 19.66 -45.32
N GLY A 9 -6.28 20.83 -45.53
CA GLY A 9 -5.77 22.14 -45.15
C GLY A 9 -6.65 22.77 -44.06
N SER A 10 -6.07 23.81 -43.46
CA SER A 10 -6.50 24.64 -42.34
C SER A 10 -7.94 25.19 -42.36
N ALA A 11 -8.49 25.43 -41.16
CA ALA A 11 -9.38 26.57 -40.93
C ALA A 11 -9.31 27.05 -39.47
N LEU A 12 -9.09 28.36 -39.36
CA LEU A 12 -9.05 29.23 -38.19
C LEU A 12 -10.50 29.59 -37.77
N ALA A 13 -10.81 29.67 -36.48
CA ALA A 13 -12.02 30.35 -36.01
C ALA A 13 -11.74 31.12 -34.71
N LEU A 14 -11.76 32.44 -34.86
CA LEU A 14 -11.66 33.48 -33.84
C LEU A 14 -13.11 33.90 -33.49
N SER A 15 -13.47 33.94 -32.21
CA SER A 15 -14.77 34.44 -31.74
C SER A 15 -14.56 35.58 -30.76
N ILE A 16 -14.81 36.81 -31.22
CA ILE A 16 -14.95 38.03 -30.43
C ILE A 16 -16.45 38.31 -30.30
N SER A 17 -16.91 38.57 -29.07
CA SER A 17 -18.18 39.26 -28.82
C SER A 17 -17.97 40.40 -27.82
N LEU A 18 -18.40 41.58 -28.26
CA LEU A 18 -18.39 42.91 -27.64
C LEU A 18 -19.88 43.17 -27.25
N LEU A 19 -20.31 43.68 -26.09
CA LEU A 19 -20.30 45.08 -25.62
C LEU A 19 -21.30 45.17 -24.43
N ALA A 20 -20.99 45.92 -23.36
CA ALA A 20 -21.82 47.01 -22.81
C ALA A 20 -21.18 47.60 -21.54
N ALA A 21 -20.99 48.92 -21.55
CA ALA A 21 -20.60 49.73 -20.40
C ALA A 21 -21.82 50.46 -19.82
N SER A 22 -21.80 50.80 -18.53
CA SER A 22 -22.20 52.11 -17.92
C SER A 22 -22.61 51.96 -16.45
N GLY A 23 -22.11 52.85 -15.56
CA GLY A 23 -22.90 53.33 -14.41
C GLY A 23 -22.19 53.50 -13.06
N CYS A 24 -21.88 54.75 -12.68
CA CYS A 24 -21.47 55.20 -11.34
C CYS A 24 -22.68 55.58 -10.44
N GLY A 25 -22.46 55.57 -9.12
CA GLY A 25 -23.28 56.22 -8.07
C GLY A 25 -23.65 55.22 -6.96
N GLY A 26 -23.39 55.39 -5.66
CA GLY A 26 -23.21 56.57 -4.83
C GLY A 26 -24.39 56.68 -3.84
N GLY A 27 -24.17 56.46 -2.54
CA GLY A 27 -25.01 57.03 -1.48
C GLY A 27 -25.63 56.10 -0.42
N THR A 28 -25.19 56.33 0.83
CA THR A 28 -25.99 56.51 2.07
C THR A 28 -26.68 55.33 2.78
N MET A 29 -26.17 55.04 4.00
CA MET A 29 -26.91 54.66 5.23
C MET A 29 -27.98 55.73 5.62
N PRO A 30 -28.79 55.65 6.71
CA PRO A 30 -28.88 54.68 7.82
C PRO A 30 -30.33 54.27 8.21
N ASP A 31 -30.51 53.42 9.24
CA ASP A 31 -31.17 53.78 10.51
C ASP A 31 -31.60 52.55 11.34
N ARG A 32 -31.32 52.62 12.66
CA ARG A 32 -32.05 52.10 13.85
C ARG A 32 -32.42 50.61 13.96
N SER A 33 -32.48 49.98 15.14
CA SER A 33 -32.62 50.45 16.53
C SER A 33 -32.59 49.27 17.52
N GLN A 34 -32.17 49.57 18.77
CA GLN A 34 -32.75 49.09 20.06
C GLN A 34 -32.44 47.65 20.52
N THR A 35 -31.63 47.42 21.57
CA THR A 35 -31.81 47.58 23.05
C THR A 35 -32.48 46.39 23.76
N GLY A 36 -31.89 45.95 24.88
CA GLY A 36 -32.45 45.07 25.93
C GLY A 36 -31.46 43.95 26.30
N ASP A 37 -30.65 43.96 27.37
CA ASP A 37 -30.78 44.27 28.81
C ASP A 37 -31.25 43.07 29.69
N GLY A 38 -30.51 42.81 30.78
CA GLY A 38 -30.78 41.87 31.89
C GLY A 38 -30.17 40.45 31.74
N GLY A 39 -29.21 39.97 32.54
CA GLY A 39 -29.21 39.80 34.01
C GLY A 39 -29.69 38.36 34.33
N GLY A 40 -29.14 37.50 35.20
CA GLY A 40 -28.12 37.54 36.24
C GLY A 40 -28.39 36.34 37.18
N GLY A 41 -27.35 35.82 37.86
CA GLY A 41 -27.46 34.90 39.01
C GLY A 41 -27.33 33.40 38.71
N GLU A 42 -26.93 32.53 39.64
CA GLU A 42 -26.00 32.55 40.77
C GLU A 42 -25.97 31.10 41.32
N GLN A 43 -24.80 30.67 41.79
CA GLN A 43 -24.58 29.66 42.85
C GLN A 43 -24.95 28.17 42.66
N GLY A 44 -23.91 27.33 42.83
CA GLY A 44 -23.89 26.39 43.96
C GLY A 44 -23.65 24.92 43.63
N GLY A 45 -22.63 24.31 44.25
CA GLY A 45 -22.61 22.86 44.48
C GLY A 45 -21.24 22.19 44.41
N ALA A 46 -20.50 22.20 45.52
CA ALA A 46 -19.34 21.33 45.74
C ALA A 46 -19.75 20.00 46.40
N GLY A 47 -19.00 18.94 46.14
CA GLY A 47 -19.03 17.65 46.85
C GLY A 47 -18.83 16.49 45.87
N GLY A 48 -17.97 15.49 46.08
CA GLY A 48 -17.18 15.11 47.24
C GLY A 48 -16.29 13.92 46.87
N LEU A 49 -15.30 13.69 47.73
CA LEU A 49 -14.21 12.72 47.63
C LEU A 49 -14.67 11.26 47.85
N GLY A 50 -13.89 10.32 47.31
CA GLY A 50 -13.42 9.16 48.08
C GLY A 50 -13.78 7.78 47.53
N GLY A 51 -12.77 6.91 47.41
CA GLY A 51 -12.95 5.46 47.32
C GLY A 51 -11.76 4.73 46.71
N ALA A 52 -10.81 4.32 47.56
CA ALA A 52 -9.70 3.42 47.23
C ALA A 52 -9.94 2.03 47.84
N GLY A 53 -9.32 1.01 47.23
CA GLY A 53 -9.16 -0.37 47.74
C GLY A 53 -9.95 -1.39 46.92
N GLY A 54 -9.44 -2.56 46.52
CA GLY A 54 -8.17 -3.24 46.74
C GLY A 54 -8.30 -4.73 46.34
N ASN A 55 -7.19 -5.31 45.90
CA ASN A 55 -6.74 -6.72 45.93
C ASN A 55 -7.51 -7.90 45.28
N ASP A 56 -6.72 -8.59 44.43
CA ASP A 56 -6.33 -10.01 44.41
C ASP A 56 -7.28 -11.15 43.96
N GLY A 57 -6.69 -11.99 43.08
CA GLY A 57 -7.03 -13.39 42.80
C GLY A 57 -7.84 -13.56 41.51
N GLY A 58 -7.50 -14.37 40.52
CA GLY A 58 -6.55 -15.47 40.42
C GLY A 58 -7.18 -16.55 39.53
N GLY A 59 -6.46 -16.98 38.49
CA GLY A 59 -6.55 -18.30 37.84
C GLY A 59 -7.84 -18.69 37.10
N GLY A 60 -7.68 -19.16 35.86
CA GLY A 60 -8.66 -20.02 35.21
C GLY A 60 -8.63 -19.97 33.68
N ASP A 61 -7.76 -20.78 33.08
CA ASP A 61 -7.92 -21.25 31.70
C ASP A 61 -9.21 -22.09 31.59
N THR A 62 -9.98 -21.88 30.51
CA THR A 62 -10.55 -22.95 29.68
C THR A 62 -11.07 -22.34 28.39
N GLY A 63 -10.69 -22.93 27.27
CA GLY A 63 -11.10 -22.55 25.93
C GLY A 63 -12.57 -22.88 25.60
N GLY A 64 -12.93 -22.59 24.36
CA GLY A 64 -14.24 -22.90 23.81
C GLY A 64 -14.53 -22.11 22.53
N SER A 65 -14.18 -22.72 21.41
CA SER A 65 -14.45 -22.31 20.04
C SER A 65 -15.94 -22.28 19.69
N GLY A 66 -16.26 -21.54 18.63
CA GLY A 66 -17.55 -21.52 17.91
C GLY A 66 -17.66 -20.17 17.22
N GLY A 67 -17.44 -20.03 15.91
CA GLY A 67 -18.08 -20.77 14.84
C GLY A 67 -19.14 -19.85 14.23
N ASN A 68 -18.98 -19.48 12.96
CA ASN A 68 -20.01 -19.48 11.91
C ASN A 68 -19.59 -18.67 10.67
N ASP A 69 -19.42 -19.41 9.58
CA ASP A 69 -20.21 -19.35 8.35
C ASP A 69 -20.53 -18.01 7.69
N GLY A 70 -20.27 -17.96 6.38
CA GLY A 70 -21.32 -17.49 5.46
C GLY A 70 -20.86 -16.95 4.11
N GLY A 71 -20.86 -17.84 3.09
CA GLY A 71 -21.35 -17.60 1.71
C GLY A 71 -20.58 -16.61 0.81
N GLY A 72 -20.46 -16.79 -0.50
CA GLY A 72 -21.12 -17.68 -1.44
C GLY A 72 -21.34 -16.93 -2.78
N GLY A 73 -21.06 -17.61 -3.90
CA GLY A 73 -21.48 -17.25 -5.28
C GLY A 73 -20.57 -16.28 -6.02
N GLY A 74 -20.29 -16.40 -7.33
CA GLY A 74 -20.80 -17.30 -8.37
C GLY A 74 -20.61 -16.63 -9.75
N ASP A 75 -19.99 -17.39 -10.66
CA ASP A 75 -20.08 -17.40 -12.14
C ASP A 75 -19.83 -16.17 -13.04
N GLY A 76 -19.01 -16.41 -14.09
CA GLY A 76 -19.33 -15.94 -15.44
C GLY A 76 -18.18 -15.75 -16.45
N GLY A 77 -18.00 -16.72 -17.37
CA GLY A 77 -17.94 -16.37 -18.82
C GLY A 77 -16.64 -16.59 -19.64
N SER A 78 -16.59 -17.74 -20.32
CA SER A 78 -16.35 -17.94 -21.78
C SER A 78 -15.03 -17.54 -22.49
N GLY A 79 -14.39 -18.51 -23.17
CA GLY A 79 -13.96 -18.33 -24.57
C GLY A 79 -12.65 -18.97 -25.09
N GLY A 80 -12.70 -20.23 -25.53
CA GLY A 80 -12.22 -20.71 -26.87
C GLY A 80 -10.72 -20.95 -27.19
N GLY A 81 -10.40 -22.12 -27.77
CA GLY A 81 -9.24 -22.31 -28.67
C GLY A 81 -8.62 -23.72 -28.70
N ASN A 82 -8.63 -24.37 -29.87
CA ASN A 82 -8.37 -25.79 -30.18
C ASN A 82 -6.91 -26.33 -30.12
N ILE A 83 -6.84 -27.67 -30.34
CA ILE A 83 -5.81 -28.53 -30.99
C ILE A 83 -4.94 -29.30 -29.95
N GLY A 84 -4.83 -30.62 -29.88
CA GLY A 84 -5.23 -31.78 -30.69
C GLY A 84 -4.24 -32.92 -30.34
N GLY A 85 -4.69 -34.18 -30.23
CA GLY A 85 -3.79 -35.32 -30.00
C GLY A 85 -4.47 -36.57 -29.44
N ASP A 86 -4.28 -37.67 -30.16
CA ASP A 86 -5.12 -38.88 -30.18
C ASP A 86 -4.82 -39.98 -29.16
N GLY A 87 -5.82 -40.86 -28.98
CA GLY A 87 -5.66 -42.28 -28.63
C GLY A 87 -6.27 -42.64 -27.26
N GLY A 88 -7.16 -43.60 -27.12
CA GLY A 88 -7.70 -44.56 -28.07
C GLY A 88 -8.92 -45.27 -27.48
N GLU A 89 -9.62 -45.97 -28.36
CA GLU A 89 -10.90 -46.61 -28.13
C GLU A 89 -10.83 -47.77 -27.13
N GLY A 90 -11.82 -47.84 -26.24
CA GLY A 90 -12.01 -48.92 -25.28
C GLY A 90 -13.49 -49.23 -25.04
N GLY A 91 -14.11 -49.87 -26.02
CA GLY A 91 -15.20 -50.86 -25.90
C GLY A 91 -16.37 -50.61 -24.93
N VAL A 92 -17.51 -50.27 -25.50
CA VAL A 92 -18.83 -50.62 -24.96
C VAL A 92 -19.11 -52.12 -25.13
N GLY A 93 -19.53 -52.77 -24.05
CA GLY A 93 -20.11 -54.12 -24.04
C GLY A 93 -20.17 -54.65 -22.61
N GLY A 94 -21.28 -55.13 -22.08
CA GLY A 94 -22.64 -55.23 -22.56
C GLY A 94 -23.50 -55.67 -21.37
N SER A 95 -24.75 -55.23 -21.35
CA SER A 95 -25.76 -55.71 -20.41
C SER A 95 -26.02 -57.20 -20.70
N GLY A 96 -25.52 -58.08 -19.85
CA GLY A 96 -25.84 -59.50 -19.83
C GLY A 96 -26.75 -59.79 -18.65
N GLY A 97 -28.05 -59.95 -18.90
CA GLY A 97 -28.95 -60.60 -17.96
C GLY A 97 -28.60 -62.09 -17.84
N GLY A 98 -28.70 -62.61 -16.62
CA GLY A 98 -28.58 -64.02 -16.32
C GLY A 98 -29.25 -64.33 -14.98
N ASP A 99 -30.52 -64.70 -15.03
CA ASP A 99 -31.19 -65.38 -13.93
C ASP A 99 -30.53 -66.74 -13.64
N GLY A 100 -30.51 -67.14 -12.37
CA GLY A 100 -30.47 -68.54 -11.97
C GLY A 100 -29.14 -69.05 -11.42
N GLY A 101 -29.10 -69.26 -10.09
CA GLY A 101 -28.00 -69.93 -9.42
C GLY A 101 -28.19 -70.09 -7.92
N SER A 102 -29.32 -70.63 -7.47
CA SER A 102 -29.43 -71.17 -6.11
C SER A 102 -28.45 -72.36 -5.99
N GLY A 103 -27.49 -72.27 -5.07
CA GLY A 103 -26.66 -73.41 -4.69
C GLY A 103 -25.21 -73.06 -4.45
N GLY A 104 -24.84 -72.98 -3.17
CA GLY A 104 -23.45 -72.80 -2.77
C GLY A 104 -23.28 -72.77 -1.27
N SER A 105 -23.85 -73.74 -0.55
CA SER A 105 -23.42 -74.07 0.81
C SER A 105 -21.95 -74.49 0.77
N GLY A 106 -21.06 -73.51 0.89
CA GLY A 106 -19.61 -73.68 0.92
C GLY A 106 -19.16 -74.10 2.31
N GLY A 107 -19.29 -75.39 2.60
CA GLY A 107 -18.50 -76.14 3.57
C GLY A 107 -18.26 -75.49 4.93
N GLY A 108 -19.21 -75.62 5.85
CA GLY A 108 -18.87 -75.66 7.27
C GLY A 108 -17.97 -76.87 7.51
N GLY A 109 -16.67 -76.69 7.29
CA GLY A 109 -15.65 -77.66 7.68
C GLY A 109 -15.82 -77.94 9.16
N THR A 110 -15.79 -79.22 9.55
CA THR A 110 -15.68 -79.58 10.95
C THR A 110 -14.34 -79.06 11.45
N CYS A 111 -14.37 -78.16 12.41
CA CYS A 111 -13.17 -77.56 12.99
C CYS A 111 -12.96 -78.09 14.41
N THR A 112 -11.70 -78.15 14.83
CA THR A 112 -11.29 -78.44 16.22
C THR A 112 -10.61 -77.25 16.89
N GLY A 113 -10.23 -76.24 16.11
CA GLY A 113 -9.83 -74.91 16.56
C GLY A 113 -9.96 -73.88 15.43
N ASP A 114 -9.80 -72.59 15.75
CA ASP A 114 -10.03 -71.47 14.82
C ASP A 114 -9.17 -71.56 13.55
N ALA A 115 -7.94 -72.08 13.65
CA ALA A 115 -7.02 -72.26 12.52
C ALA A 115 -7.46 -73.33 11.49
N ASP A 116 -8.47 -74.16 11.81
CA ASP A 116 -9.03 -75.14 10.88
C ASP A 116 -10.04 -74.51 9.90
N CYS A 117 -10.41 -73.24 10.13
CA CYS A 117 -11.36 -72.49 9.30
C CYS A 117 -10.66 -71.69 8.21
N ALA A 118 -11.29 -71.57 7.05
CA ALA A 118 -10.76 -70.76 5.95
C ALA A 118 -10.74 -69.28 6.35
N GLU A 119 -9.65 -68.58 6.02
CA GLU A 119 -9.54 -67.14 6.21
C GLU A 119 -10.70 -66.40 5.51
N PRO A 120 -11.39 -65.49 6.20
CA PRO A 120 -12.46 -64.70 5.60
C PRO A 120 -11.97 -63.87 4.42
N ALA A 121 -12.87 -63.52 3.51
CA ALA A 121 -12.54 -62.71 2.32
C ALA A 121 -12.18 -61.25 2.64
N SER A 122 -12.50 -60.77 3.86
CA SER A 122 -12.24 -59.42 4.34
C SER A 122 -11.39 -59.49 5.59
N GLU A 123 -10.38 -58.63 5.68
CA GLU A 123 -9.51 -58.47 6.86
C GLU A 123 -10.27 -58.00 8.11
N CYS A 124 -11.47 -57.44 7.94
CA CYS A 124 -12.35 -57.03 9.03
C CYS A 124 -13.28 -58.14 9.54
N ALA A 125 -13.02 -59.40 9.16
CA ALA A 125 -13.70 -60.56 9.70
C ALA A 125 -12.68 -61.62 10.10
N ILE A 126 -12.93 -62.29 11.23
CA ILE A 126 -12.11 -63.41 11.70
C ILE A 126 -12.94 -64.71 11.67
N ALA A 127 -12.31 -65.81 11.28
CA ALA A 127 -12.94 -67.12 11.31
C ALA A 127 -12.76 -67.77 12.70
N ARG A 128 -13.84 -68.31 13.27
CA ARG A 128 -13.84 -68.98 14.57
C ARG A 128 -14.51 -70.34 14.52
N CYS A 129 -14.00 -71.27 15.31
CA CYS A 129 -14.56 -72.59 15.48
C CYS A 129 -15.49 -72.64 16.70
N VAL A 130 -16.79 -72.62 16.46
CA VAL A 130 -17.82 -72.67 17.51
C VAL A 130 -18.66 -73.92 17.33
N ASP A 131 -18.77 -74.74 18.38
CA ASP A 131 -19.53 -76.01 18.39
C ASP A 131 -19.23 -76.94 17.20
N GLY A 132 -17.97 -76.95 16.75
CA GLY A 132 -17.48 -77.80 15.66
C GLY A 132 -17.81 -77.29 14.25
N GLY A 133 -18.32 -76.06 14.11
CA GLY A 133 -18.53 -75.39 12.83
C GLY A 133 -17.77 -74.07 12.72
N CYS A 134 -17.27 -73.75 11.52
CA CYS A 134 -16.65 -72.46 11.24
C CYS A 134 -17.72 -71.37 11.10
N VAL A 135 -17.59 -70.31 11.89
CA VAL A 135 -18.39 -69.08 11.80
C VAL A 135 -17.46 -67.89 11.56
N THR A 136 -17.94 -66.84 10.91
CA THR A 136 -17.20 -65.58 10.76
C THR A 136 -17.71 -64.56 11.77
N GLU A 137 -16.83 -64.01 12.59
CA GLU A 137 -17.13 -62.90 13.52
C GLU A 137 -16.53 -61.60 12.98
N PRO A 138 -17.28 -60.48 12.97
CA PRO A 138 -16.73 -59.20 12.55
C PRO A 138 -15.74 -58.66 13.57
N VAL A 139 -14.65 -58.06 13.09
CA VAL A 139 -13.70 -57.29 13.89
C VAL A 139 -14.38 -56.01 14.37
N ALA A 140 -14.00 -55.54 15.56
CA ALA A 140 -14.60 -54.35 16.17
C ALA A 140 -14.46 -53.11 15.28
N ALA A 141 -15.50 -52.27 15.25
CA ALA A 141 -15.49 -51.03 14.50
C ALA A 141 -14.34 -50.10 14.94
N GLY A 142 -13.67 -49.46 13.99
CA GLY A 142 -12.51 -48.58 14.23
C GLY A 142 -11.17 -49.30 14.40
N THR A 143 -11.11 -50.62 14.17
CA THR A 143 -9.83 -51.33 14.09
C THR A 143 -9.15 -51.02 12.75
N PRO A 144 -7.88 -50.56 12.72
CA PRO A 144 -7.17 -50.30 11.47
C PRO A 144 -6.99 -51.57 10.63
N ALA A 145 -7.23 -51.47 9.33
CA ALA A 145 -6.96 -52.52 8.35
C ALA A 145 -5.44 -52.76 8.21
N GLU A 146 -5.04 -53.98 7.81
CA GLU A 146 -3.62 -54.38 7.72
C GLU A 146 -2.85 -53.61 6.64
N MET A 147 -3.53 -53.25 5.54
CA MET A 147 -2.94 -52.49 4.44
C MET A 147 -3.42 -51.05 4.48
N GLN A 148 -2.68 -50.17 5.17
CA GLN A 148 -2.84 -48.73 4.99
C GLN A 148 -2.06 -48.28 3.74
N MET A 149 -2.58 -47.28 3.05
CA MET A 149 -1.81 -46.50 2.10
C MET A 149 -1.30 -45.27 2.86
N ALA A 150 -0.07 -44.85 2.61
CA ALA A 150 0.48 -43.66 3.26
C ALA A 150 0.42 -42.48 2.29
N GLY A 151 -0.02 -41.33 2.79
CA GLY A 151 -0.18 -40.10 2.03
C GLY A 151 -1.37 -40.10 1.08
N ASP A 152 -2.41 -40.89 1.33
CA ASP A 152 -3.66 -40.87 0.57
C ASP A 152 -4.83 -40.20 1.32
N CYS A 153 -4.53 -39.57 2.46
CA CYS A 153 -5.47 -38.81 3.28
C CYS A 153 -6.63 -39.64 3.83
N SER A 154 -6.44 -40.96 3.93
CA SER A 154 -7.49 -41.90 4.31
C SER A 154 -6.99 -42.96 5.28
N GLU A 155 -7.73 -43.20 6.35
CA GLU A 155 -7.52 -44.35 7.23
C GLU A 155 -8.52 -45.46 6.87
N ARG A 156 -8.01 -46.64 6.51
CA ARG A 156 -8.83 -47.84 6.29
C ARG A 156 -9.12 -48.50 7.63
N VAL A 157 -10.39 -48.55 8.04
CA VAL A 157 -10.82 -49.16 9.32
C VAL A 157 -11.98 -50.15 9.14
N CYS A 158 -12.19 -51.02 10.12
CA CYS A 158 -13.33 -51.93 10.13
C CYS A 158 -14.64 -51.25 10.56
N ASP A 159 -15.76 -51.64 9.94
CA ASP A 159 -17.10 -51.08 10.21
C ASP A 159 -17.89 -51.79 11.33
N GLY A 160 -17.34 -52.86 11.91
CA GLY A 160 -18.04 -53.69 12.90
C GLY A 160 -19.05 -54.69 12.32
N SER A 161 -19.27 -54.67 11.00
CA SER A 161 -20.11 -55.62 10.25
C SER A 161 -19.30 -56.57 9.37
N GLY A 162 -17.97 -56.41 9.32
CA GLY A 162 -17.05 -57.28 8.61
C GLY A 162 -16.45 -56.66 7.35
N ALA A 163 -16.76 -55.40 7.04
CA ALA A 163 -16.23 -54.68 5.88
C ALA A 163 -15.16 -53.66 6.29
N VAL A 164 -14.26 -53.36 5.35
CA VAL A 164 -13.35 -52.22 5.45
C VAL A 164 -14.06 -50.99 4.91
N VAL A 165 -13.95 -49.87 5.63
CA VAL A 165 -14.40 -48.54 5.23
C VAL A 165 -13.21 -47.59 5.26
N GLU A 166 -13.23 -46.59 4.38
CA GLU A 166 -12.27 -45.49 4.37
C GLU A 166 -12.88 -44.31 5.11
N LEU A 167 -12.11 -43.74 6.04
CA LEU A 167 -12.43 -42.53 6.77
C LEU A 167 -11.38 -41.48 6.43
N ASP A 168 -11.79 -40.21 6.33
CA ASP A 168 -10.86 -39.11 6.11
C ASP A 168 -9.85 -39.03 7.28
N ASP A 169 -8.56 -39.05 6.95
CA ASP A 169 -7.46 -38.88 7.89
C ASP A 169 -6.55 -37.74 7.41
N ASP A 170 -6.77 -36.55 7.96
CA ASP A 170 -6.00 -35.35 7.59
C ASP A 170 -4.56 -35.36 8.14
N ASP A 171 -4.20 -36.31 9.01
CA ASP A 171 -2.82 -36.52 9.48
C ASP A 171 -2.02 -37.42 8.51
N ASP A 172 -2.67 -38.13 7.58
CA ASP A 172 -2.03 -38.92 6.52
C ASP A 172 -1.64 -38.08 5.29
N VAL A 173 -0.81 -37.07 5.55
CA VAL A 173 -0.44 -36.04 4.57
C VAL A 173 0.45 -36.61 3.45
N PRO A 174 0.14 -36.35 2.15
CA PRO A 174 1.00 -36.71 1.03
C PRO A 174 2.39 -36.07 1.15
N ASN A 175 3.37 -36.55 0.38
CA ASN A 175 4.63 -35.83 0.27
C ASN A 175 5.14 -35.93 -1.17
N ASP A 176 4.96 -34.85 -1.94
CA ASP A 176 5.42 -34.78 -3.33
C ASP A 176 6.91 -34.41 -3.47
N ARG A 177 7.59 -34.20 -2.33
CA ARG A 177 8.99 -33.78 -2.18
C ARG A 177 9.30 -32.40 -2.77
N SER A 178 8.30 -31.61 -3.12
CA SER A 178 8.49 -30.24 -3.55
C SER A 178 8.56 -29.33 -2.34
N GLU A 179 9.65 -28.58 -2.23
CA GLU A 179 9.80 -27.56 -1.18
C GLU A 179 8.90 -26.35 -1.42
N CYS A 180 8.25 -26.27 -2.58
CA CYS A 180 7.43 -25.13 -3.02
C CYS A 180 5.93 -25.40 -3.06
N THR A 181 5.50 -26.57 -2.60
CA THR A 181 4.10 -26.89 -2.35
C THR A 181 3.89 -27.12 -0.85
N ILE A 182 2.68 -26.86 -0.40
CA ILE A 182 2.19 -27.25 0.90
C ILE A 182 1.50 -28.59 0.68
N ASP A 183 2.15 -29.66 1.11
CA ASP A 183 1.54 -30.97 1.20
C ASP A 183 0.46 -30.94 2.29
N ALA A 184 -0.78 -31.22 1.95
CA ALA A 184 -1.89 -31.27 2.90
C ALA A 184 -2.99 -32.25 2.46
N CYS A 185 -3.88 -32.54 3.39
CA CYS A 185 -5.14 -33.22 3.14
C CYS A 185 -6.30 -32.22 3.26
N ARG A 186 -7.30 -32.38 2.39
CA ARG A 186 -8.53 -31.59 2.44
C ARG A 186 -9.71 -32.47 2.11
N ASP A 187 -10.58 -32.70 3.09
CA ASP A 187 -11.78 -33.54 2.96
C ASP A 187 -11.44 -34.94 2.40
N GLY A 188 -10.43 -35.60 2.99
CA GLY A 188 -9.96 -36.93 2.57
C GLY A 188 -9.24 -36.99 1.22
N SER A 189 -8.90 -35.83 0.64
CA SER A 189 -8.21 -35.74 -0.65
C SER A 189 -6.82 -35.10 -0.52
N PRO A 190 -5.77 -35.69 -1.14
CA PRO A 190 -4.45 -35.08 -1.24
C PRO A 190 -4.48 -33.74 -1.99
N VAL A 191 -3.89 -32.69 -1.40
CA VAL A 191 -3.73 -31.38 -2.03
C VAL A 191 -2.29 -30.88 -1.88
N ASN A 192 -1.74 -30.32 -2.96
CA ASN A 192 -0.39 -29.76 -3.01
C ASN A 192 -0.48 -28.30 -3.49
N GLU A 193 -0.87 -27.40 -2.61
CA GLU A 193 -1.06 -25.99 -2.96
C GLU A 193 0.30 -25.26 -3.04
N PRO A 194 0.55 -24.39 -4.04
CA PRO A 194 1.78 -23.61 -4.10
C PRO A 194 2.00 -22.76 -2.83
N LYS A 195 3.23 -22.78 -2.30
CA LYS A 195 3.66 -21.82 -1.27
C LYS A 195 3.66 -20.39 -1.83
N GLU A 196 3.74 -19.41 -0.93
CA GLU A 196 3.86 -18.01 -1.29
C GLU A 196 5.03 -17.76 -2.25
N VAL A 197 4.79 -16.98 -3.30
CA VAL A 197 5.79 -16.64 -4.31
C VAL A 197 6.99 -15.96 -3.65
N GLY A 198 8.20 -16.42 -3.98
CA GLY A 198 9.44 -15.89 -3.42
C GLY A 198 9.93 -16.61 -2.17
N THR A 199 9.16 -17.57 -1.63
CA THR A 199 9.64 -18.49 -0.56
C THR A 199 10.93 -19.15 -1.01
N ASP A 200 11.95 -19.13 -0.15
CA ASP A 200 13.23 -19.75 -0.47
C ASP A 200 13.11 -21.29 -0.49
N CYS A 201 13.78 -21.91 -1.46
CA CYS A 201 13.84 -23.36 -1.64
C CYS A 201 15.25 -23.80 -2.02
N ALA A 202 15.62 -25.03 -1.69
CA ALA A 202 16.97 -25.52 -1.87
C ALA A 202 17.22 -25.98 -3.32
N LEU A 203 17.72 -25.06 -4.16
CA LEU A 203 18.24 -25.35 -5.49
C LEU A 203 19.62 -24.72 -5.67
N GLY A 204 20.68 -25.53 -5.71
CA GLY A 204 22.04 -25.06 -6.03
C GLY A 204 22.49 -23.84 -5.21
N GLU A 205 22.73 -22.71 -5.88
CA GLU A 205 23.18 -21.44 -5.29
C GLU A 205 22.06 -20.63 -4.58
N GLY A 206 20.85 -21.21 -4.42
CA GLY A 206 19.68 -20.62 -3.78
C GLY A 206 18.51 -20.48 -4.75
N GLY A 207 17.34 -21.06 -4.41
CA GLY A 207 16.14 -21.03 -5.25
C GLY A 207 14.97 -20.31 -4.59
N LYS A 208 13.97 -19.93 -5.41
CA LYS A 208 12.71 -19.31 -4.99
C LYS A 208 11.50 -20.01 -5.58
N CYS A 209 10.41 -20.09 -4.83
CA CYS A 209 9.16 -20.67 -5.30
C CYS A 209 8.42 -19.72 -6.23
N ASN A 210 8.07 -20.17 -7.43
CA ASN A 210 7.21 -19.43 -8.34
C ASN A 210 5.71 -19.69 -8.05
N ALA A 211 4.83 -18.98 -8.76
CA ALA A 211 3.38 -19.10 -8.58
C ALA A 211 2.81 -20.50 -8.94
N ALA A 212 3.58 -21.33 -9.63
CA ALA A 212 3.19 -22.70 -9.97
C ALA A 212 3.65 -23.75 -8.94
N GLY A 213 4.28 -23.32 -7.84
CA GLY A 213 4.81 -24.24 -6.81
C GLY A 213 6.09 -24.95 -7.24
N ALA A 214 6.84 -24.39 -8.20
CA ALA A 214 8.13 -24.90 -8.62
C ALA A 214 9.27 -24.07 -8.02
N CYS A 215 10.34 -24.75 -7.59
CA CYS A 215 11.58 -24.13 -7.16
C CYS A 215 12.42 -23.70 -8.37
N VAL A 216 12.66 -22.42 -8.53
CA VAL A 216 13.40 -21.82 -9.66
C VAL A 216 14.57 -20.97 -9.19
N GLU A 217 15.52 -20.63 -10.06
CA GLU A 217 16.73 -19.86 -9.67
C GLU A 217 16.42 -18.40 -9.34
N CYS A 218 15.46 -17.80 -10.04
CA CYS A 218 15.12 -16.39 -9.88
C CYS A 218 13.68 -16.11 -10.28
N LEU A 219 13.10 -15.03 -9.73
CA LEU A 219 11.80 -14.50 -10.11
C LEU A 219 11.92 -13.09 -10.69
N VAL A 220 12.92 -12.34 -10.21
CA VAL A 220 13.26 -11.00 -10.68
C VAL A 220 14.75 -10.91 -10.96
N HIS A 221 15.13 -9.91 -11.76
CA HIS A 221 16.51 -9.69 -12.17
C HIS A 221 17.47 -9.59 -10.97
N THR A 222 17.04 -8.93 -9.90
CA THR A 222 17.85 -8.72 -8.68
C THR A 222 18.11 -9.99 -7.87
N ASP A 223 17.42 -11.09 -8.14
CA ASP A 223 17.71 -12.38 -7.49
C ASP A 223 19.03 -12.98 -8.00
N CYS A 224 19.45 -12.62 -9.21
CA CYS A 224 20.67 -13.12 -9.84
C CYS A 224 21.88 -12.23 -9.52
N PRO A 225 23.06 -12.80 -9.22
CA PRO A 225 24.30 -12.04 -9.13
C PRO A 225 24.65 -11.27 -10.41
N SER A 226 24.26 -11.81 -11.58
CA SER A 226 24.38 -11.15 -12.88
C SER A 226 23.35 -10.04 -13.13
N GLN A 227 22.34 -9.94 -12.28
CA GLN A 227 21.17 -9.08 -12.47
C GLN A 227 20.35 -9.38 -13.74
N VAL A 228 20.41 -10.61 -14.26
CA VAL A 228 19.64 -11.03 -15.44
C VAL A 228 18.88 -12.31 -15.10
N CYS A 229 17.56 -12.19 -14.91
CA CYS A 229 16.66 -13.31 -14.74
C CYS A 229 15.77 -13.41 -15.98
N LEU A 230 15.91 -14.50 -16.74
CA LEU A 230 15.08 -14.78 -17.91
C LEU A 230 14.56 -16.20 -17.81
N ASP A 231 13.25 -16.36 -18.00
CA ASP A 231 12.55 -17.65 -17.90
C ASP A 231 12.88 -18.42 -16.60
N PHE A 232 12.98 -17.67 -15.50
CA PHE A 232 13.33 -18.15 -14.15
C PHE A 232 14.73 -18.77 -13.98
N VAL A 233 15.65 -18.47 -14.90
CA VAL A 233 17.04 -18.90 -14.87
C VAL A 233 17.97 -17.68 -14.86
N CYS A 234 19.01 -17.73 -14.03
CA CYS A 234 20.02 -16.70 -13.98
C CYS A 234 20.94 -16.79 -15.19
N GLN A 235 20.89 -15.77 -16.05
CA GLN A 235 21.74 -15.71 -17.25
C GLN A 235 23.05 -14.99 -16.95
N VAL A 236 24.05 -15.20 -17.80
CA VAL A 236 25.30 -14.43 -17.73
C VAL A 236 25.03 -13.00 -18.18
N ALA A 237 25.65 -12.02 -17.52
CA ALA A 237 25.65 -10.62 -17.94
C ALA A 237 26.26 -10.48 -19.35
N THR A 238 25.59 -9.73 -20.24
CA THR A 238 26.07 -9.50 -21.61
C THR A 238 25.96 -8.03 -21.98
N CYS A 239 26.84 -7.58 -22.88
CA CYS A 239 26.89 -6.19 -23.34
C CYS A 239 25.72 -5.74 -24.23
N GLU A 240 24.59 -6.47 -24.22
CA GLU A 240 23.39 -6.17 -25.01
C GLU A 240 22.10 -6.52 -24.22
N ASP A 241 22.21 -6.73 -22.90
CA ASP A 241 21.09 -7.15 -22.04
C ASP A 241 20.28 -5.97 -21.47
N GLY A 242 20.70 -4.73 -21.76
CA GLY A 242 20.00 -3.52 -21.34
C GLY A 242 20.17 -3.21 -19.85
N ARG A 243 21.07 -3.88 -19.15
CA ARG A 243 21.38 -3.65 -17.73
C ARG A 243 22.78 -3.07 -17.58
N LEU A 244 23.04 -2.53 -16.38
CA LEU A 244 24.39 -2.16 -15.97
C LEU A 244 24.84 -3.20 -14.94
N ASN A 245 25.59 -4.20 -15.39
CA ASN A 245 26.02 -5.33 -14.56
C ASN A 245 27.47 -5.73 -14.88
N GLY A 246 27.99 -6.77 -14.20
CA GLY A 246 29.38 -7.20 -14.38
C GLY A 246 30.41 -6.11 -14.05
N ASP A 247 31.31 -5.84 -15.00
CA ASP A 247 32.34 -4.79 -14.90
C ASP A 247 32.08 -3.58 -15.81
N GLU A 248 30.85 -3.41 -16.30
CA GLU A 248 30.44 -2.33 -17.19
C GLU A 248 30.58 -0.92 -16.56
N GLY A 249 30.87 0.08 -17.40
CA GLY A 249 30.96 1.49 -17.01
C GLY A 249 29.72 2.34 -17.33
N GLY A 250 28.79 1.76 -18.08
CA GLY A 250 27.49 2.28 -18.50
C GLY A 250 26.66 1.10 -19.01
N VAL A 251 25.33 1.26 -19.11
CA VAL A 251 24.46 0.17 -19.59
C VAL A 251 24.99 -0.34 -20.94
N ASP A 252 25.32 -1.64 -21.01
CA ASP A 252 25.83 -2.33 -22.19
C ASP A 252 27.18 -1.79 -22.74
N CYS A 253 27.99 -1.11 -21.92
CA CYS A 253 29.27 -0.55 -22.38
C CYS A 253 30.36 -0.44 -21.31
N GLY A 254 31.61 -0.39 -21.76
CA GLY A 254 32.78 -0.26 -20.90
C GLY A 254 33.24 -1.59 -20.31
N GLY A 255 33.95 -1.55 -19.19
CA GLY A 255 34.56 -2.74 -18.62
C GLY A 255 35.65 -3.34 -19.51
N SER A 256 35.95 -4.62 -19.26
CA SER A 256 36.97 -5.38 -19.99
C SER A 256 36.42 -6.13 -21.21
N SER A 257 35.11 -6.40 -21.24
CA SER A 257 34.43 -7.22 -22.25
C SER A 257 33.58 -6.43 -23.24
N CYS A 258 33.06 -5.25 -22.87
CA CYS A 258 32.12 -4.49 -23.70
C CYS A 258 32.78 -3.38 -24.52
N PRO A 259 32.12 -2.92 -25.61
CA PRO A 259 32.60 -1.78 -26.38
C PRO A 259 32.78 -0.52 -25.50
N PRO A 260 33.73 0.38 -25.81
CA PRO A 260 33.91 1.61 -25.04
C PRO A 260 32.61 2.44 -25.00
N CYS A 261 32.27 2.95 -23.82
CA CYS A 261 31.13 3.85 -23.68
C CYS A 261 31.27 5.13 -24.50
N GLY A 262 30.15 5.59 -25.04
CA GLY A 262 29.98 6.90 -25.61
C GLY A 262 30.01 8.02 -24.55
N ALA A 263 29.83 9.26 -25.02
CA ALA A 263 29.79 10.43 -24.15
C ALA A 263 28.66 10.28 -23.10
N PRO A 264 28.92 10.62 -21.83
CA PRO A 264 27.94 10.46 -20.77
C PRO A 264 26.76 11.42 -20.92
N ALA A 265 25.57 10.97 -20.52
CA ALA A 265 24.50 11.88 -20.11
C ALA A 265 24.93 12.53 -18.80
N GLN A 266 25.10 13.86 -18.80
CA GLN A 266 25.60 14.60 -17.64
C GLN A 266 24.60 15.67 -17.22
N VAL A 267 24.19 15.59 -15.95
CA VAL A 267 23.44 16.66 -15.30
C VAL A 267 24.46 17.68 -14.77
N THR A 268 24.28 18.95 -15.13
CA THR A 268 25.14 20.06 -14.69
C THR A 268 24.49 20.91 -13.61
N SER A 269 23.16 20.98 -13.60
CA SER A 269 22.39 21.69 -12.58
C SER A 269 20.95 21.20 -12.53
N VAL A 270 20.28 21.53 -11.43
CA VAL A 270 18.85 21.34 -11.21
C VAL A 270 18.23 22.65 -10.72
N ASP A 271 16.93 22.83 -10.95
CA ASP A 271 16.18 23.98 -10.43
C ASP A 271 15.99 23.92 -8.90
N TYR A 272 15.89 22.72 -8.33
CA TYR A 272 15.83 22.48 -6.88
C TYR A 272 16.91 21.49 -6.42
N PRO A 273 18.03 21.94 -5.81
CA PRO A 273 19.07 21.04 -5.28
C PRO A 273 18.64 20.30 -4.01
N ILE A 274 17.64 20.85 -3.32
CA ILE A 274 16.91 20.25 -2.22
C ILE A 274 15.48 20.05 -2.71
N ILE A 275 15.11 18.80 -2.96
CA ILE A 275 13.85 18.44 -3.61
C ILE A 275 12.90 17.74 -2.64
N ALA A 276 11.65 18.19 -2.61
CA ALA A 276 10.57 17.50 -1.92
C ALA A 276 10.02 16.36 -2.78
N VAL A 277 9.71 15.23 -2.14
CA VAL A 277 8.82 14.19 -2.72
C VAL A 277 7.52 14.83 -3.19
N GLY A 278 6.99 14.39 -4.34
CA GLY A 278 5.84 15.01 -5.02
C GLY A 278 6.16 16.29 -5.80
N GLY A 279 7.29 16.95 -5.53
CA GLY A 279 7.73 18.14 -6.25
C GLY A 279 8.24 17.81 -7.66
N ALA A 280 8.11 18.76 -8.60
CA ALA A 280 8.69 18.60 -9.93
C ALA A 280 10.18 18.99 -9.92
N LEU A 281 10.93 18.48 -10.88
CA LEU A 281 12.36 18.73 -11.02
C LEU A 281 12.73 18.95 -12.48
N VAL A 282 13.46 20.01 -12.77
CA VAL A 282 14.04 20.24 -14.09
C VAL A 282 15.55 20.01 -14.02
N LEU A 283 16.01 19.02 -14.79
CA LEU A 283 17.43 18.72 -14.96
C LEU A 283 17.97 19.52 -16.15
N THR A 284 19.09 20.20 -15.96
CA THR A 284 19.83 20.85 -17.05
C THR A 284 21.18 20.15 -17.22
N GLY A 285 21.57 19.88 -18.46
CA GLY A 285 22.76 19.11 -18.75
C GLY A 285 23.04 18.91 -20.22
N THR A 286 23.63 17.76 -20.57
CA THR A 286 23.95 17.37 -21.95
C THR A 286 23.78 15.88 -22.18
N GLY A 287 23.47 15.47 -23.41
CA GLY A 287 23.43 14.07 -23.82
C GLY A 287 22.18 13.31 -23.38
N PHE A 288 21.08 14.04 -23.09
CA PHE A 288 19.83 13.47 -22.60
C PHE A 288 18.97 12.81 -23.70
N THR A 289 19.22 13.11 -24.98
CA THR A 289 18.48 12.45 -26.07
C THR A 289 18.72 10.94 -26.04
N GLY A 290 17.64 10.17 -25.94
CA GLY A 290 17.70 8.70 -25.84
C GLY A 290 17.94 8.17 -24.43
N ALA A 291 17.81 9.00 -23.39
CA ALA A 291 17.70 8.51 -22.01
C ALA A 291 16.52 7.55 -21.88
N THR A 292 16.74 6.40 -21.24
CA THR A 292 15.73 5.35 -21.04
C THR A 292 15.25 5.27 -19.61
N GLU A 293 16.01 5.79 -18.67
CA GLU A 293 15.67 5.79 -17.25
C GLU A 293 16.31 6.99 -16.55
N VAL A 294 15.58 7.57 -15.60
CA VAL A 294 16.11 8.53 -14.64
C VAL A 294 15.81 8.00 -13.24
N THR A 295 16.85 7.89 -12.41
CA THR A 295 16.69 7.54 -11.00
C THR A 295 17.13 8.69 -10.11
N VAL A 296 16.48 8.82 -8.96
CA VAL A 296 16.85 9.73 -7.88
C VAL A 296 16.97 8.88 -6.62
N SER A 297 18.15 8.86 -6.00
CA SER A 297 18.43 7.99 -4.84
C SER A 297 18.06 6.52 -5.12
N TYR A 298 18.33 6.05 -6.35
CA TYR A 298 17.98 4.72 -6.88
C TYR A 298 16.49 4.47 -7.19
N ALA A 299 15.57 5.36 -6.78
CA ALA A 299 14.16 5.23 -7.13
C ALA A 299 13.92 5.71 -8.57
N PRO A 300 13.31 4.88 -9.44
CA PRO A 300 12.92 5.29 -10.79
C PRO A 300 11.92 6.44 -10.75
N GLN A 301 12.10 7.40 -11.66
CA GLN A 301 11.24 8.56 -11.77
C GLN A 301 10.51 8.60 -13.11
N PRO A 302 9.24 9.06 -13.15
CA PRO A 302 8.63 9.47 -14.41
C PRO A 302 9.39 10.69 -14.95
N PHE A 303 9.64 10.73 -16.25
CA PHE A 303 10.37 11.86 -16.85
C PHE A 303 9.99 12.08 -18.31
N THR A 304 10.22 13.30 -18.78
CA THR A 304 10.14 13.71 -20.18
C THR A 304 11.49 14.26 -20.61
N VAL A 305 12.00 13.80 -21.76
CA VAL A 305 13.17 14.42 -22.39
C VAL A 305 12.69 15.60 -23.23
N ASP A 306 12.80 16.82 -22.70
CA ASP A 306 12.38 18.04 -23.38
C ASP A 306 13.33 18.42 -24.53
N SER A 307 14.63 18.19 -24.32
CA SER A 307 15.68 18.39 -25.31
C SER A 307 16.95 17.61 -24.94
N ASP A 308 17.99 17.66 -25.77
CA ASP A 308 19.29 17.03 -25.43
C ASP A 308 19.95 17.61 -24.16
N THR A 309 19.49 18.78 -23.72
CA THR A 309 20.03 19.51 -22.57
C THR A 309 19.05 19.68 -21.41
N GLN A 310 17.82 19.19 -21.54
CA GLN A 310 16.79 19.34 -20.50
C GLN A 310 15.91 18.10 -20.36
N ILE A 311 15.70 17.67 -19.11
CA ILE A 311 14.73 16.65 -18.71
C ILE A 311 13.83 17.26 -17.65
N THR A 312 12.53 16.97 -17.71
CA THR A 312 11.55 17.32 -16.69
C THR A 312 11.03 16.05 -16.01
N ILE A 313 11.12 16.00 -14.68
CA ILE A 313 10.41 15.06 -13.81
C ILE A 313 9.18 15.82 -13.28
N PRO A 314 7.95 15.44 -13.65
CA PRO A 314 6.76 16.21 -13.30
C PRO A 314 6.41 16.16 -11.81
N ALA A 315 6.70 15.04 -11.15
CA ALA A 315 6.56 14.85 -9.72
C ALA A 315 7.49 13.72 -9.27
N LEU A 316 8.25 13.95 -8.21
CA LEU A 316 9.14 12.94 -7.63
C LEU A 316 8.31 11.85 -6.94
N SER A 317 8.62 10.58 -7.22
CA SER A 317 7.91 9.42 -6.68
C SER A 317 7.98 9.36 -5.15
N ASP A 318 6.88 8.95 -4.51
CA ASP A 318 6.81 8.70 -3.06
C ASP A 318 7.77 7.62 -2.55
N ALA A 319 8.22 6.72 -3.44
CA ALA A 319 9.19 5.69 -3.11
C ALA A 319 10.63 6.22 -3.00
N THR A 320 10.86 7.51 -3.29
CA THR A 320 12.20 8.09 -3.31
C THR A 320 12.75 8.21 -1.88
N PRO A 321 13.91 7.59 -1.57
CA PRO A 321 14.51 7.67 -0.23
C PRO A 321 14.85 9.11 0.19
N ILE A 322 14.50 9.44 1.43
CA ILE A 322 14.79 10.74 2.05
C ILE A 322 16.27 10.84 2.45
N GLY A 323 16.85 12.02 2.26
CA GLY A 323 18.23 12.35 2.59
C GLY A 323 19.12 12.60 1.37
N PRO A 324 20.45 12.56 1.55
CA PRO A 324 21.41 12.78 0.48
C PRO A 324 21.28 11.70 -0.59
N GLY A 325 21.15 12.14 -1.83
CA GLY A 325 20.85 11.30 -2.97
C GLY A 325 21.72 11.62 -4.18
N GLU A 326 21.62 10.76 -5.18
CA GLU A 326 22.24 10.97 -6.48
C GLU A 326 21.19 10.80 -7.58
N ILE A 327 21.21 11.71 -8.55
CA ILE A 327 20.49 11.62 -9.80
C ILE A 327 21.36 10.89 -10.80
N VAL A 328 20.78 9.90 -11.47
CA VAL A 328 21.41 9.20 -12.59
C VAL A 328 20.46 9.25 -13.77
N VAL A 329 20.98 9.71 -14.90
CA VAL A 329 20.31 9.60 -16.20
C VAL A 329 20.96 8.44 -16.96
N SER A 330 20.21 7.36 -17.10
CA SER A 330 20.63 6.15 -17.82
C SER A 330 20.35 6.31 -19.30
N ARG A 331 21.39 6.15 -20.12
CA ARG A 331 21.31 6.12 -21.58
C ARG A 331 22.12 4.93 -22.07
N PRO A 332 21.52 3.97 -22.81
CA PRO A 332 22.25 2.81 -23.31
C PRO A 332 23.50 3.20 -24.12
N GLY A 333 24.60 2.50 -23.87
CA GLY A 333 25.89 2.76 -24.51
C GLY A 333 26.61 4.04 -24.07
N ALA A 334 26.07 4.79 -23.09
CA ALA A 334 26.70 5.99 -22.54
C ALA A 334 27.29 5.71 -21.15
N ARG A 335 28.41 6.37 -20.83
CA ARG A 335 29.03 6.24 -19.52
C ARG A 335 28.09 6.79 -18.43
N ARG A 336 27.97 6.07 -17.31
CA ARG A 336 27.15 6.51 -16.17
C ARG A 336 27.80 7.69 -15.44
N THR A 337 27.00 8.68 -15.05
CA THR A 337 27.41 9.77 -14.18
C THR A 337 26.34 10.07 -13.14
N THR A 338 26.74 10.72 -12.05
CA THR A 338 25.87 11.04 -10.92
C THR A 338 25.90 12.53 -10.62
N PHE A 339 24.76 13.07 -10.17
CA PHE A 339 24.63 14.44 -9.69
C PHE A 339 24.00 14.44 -8.30
N ARG A 340 24.63 15.11 -7.33
CA ARG A 340 24.18 15.05 -5.92
C ARG A 340 22.99 15.97 -5.69
N VAL A 341 22.02 15.48 -4.93
CA VAL A 341 20.86 16.24 -4.44
C VAL A 341 20.55 15.84 -2.99
N THR A 342 19.64 16.57 -2.35
CA THR A 342 19.02 16.14 -1.08
C THR A 342 17.53 15.99 -1.31
N VAL A 343 16.98 14.83 -0.96
CA VAL A 343 15.54 14.56 -1.02
C VAL A 343 14.92 14.76 0.36
N LEU A 344 13.78 15.43 0.42
CA LEU A 344 13.02 15.71 1.63
C LEU A 344 11.57 15.22 1.46
N ARG A 345 10.87 15.03 2.58
CA ARG A 345 9.41 14.91 2.61
C ARG A 345 8.86 16.09 3.39
N LEU A 346 8.44 17.15 2.69
CA LEU A 346 7.88 18.35 3.32
C LEU A 346 6.44 18.09 3.73
N GLN A 347 6.16 18.10 5.03
CA GLN A 347 4.83 17.87 5.58
C GLN A 347 4.53 18.83 6.73
N ILE A 348 3.28 19.26 6.83
CA ILE A 348 2.74 19.93 8.02
C ILE A 348 2.73 18.90 9.15
N ASN A 349 3.50 19.15 10.19
CA ASN A 349 3.70 18.27 11.34
C ASN A 349 2.73 18.60 12.47
N GLU A 350 2.59 19.88 12.78
CA GLU A 350 1.75 20.39 13.87
C GLU A 350 1.22 21.78 13.51
N LEU A 351 0.00 22.09 13.90
CA LEU A 351 -0.67 23.36 13.63
C LEU A 351 -1.48 23.78 14.87
N ASP A 352 -1.33 25.04 15.27
CA ASP A 352 -2.10 25.66 16.34
C ASP A 352 -2.61 27.02 15.82
N ALA A 353 -3.89 27.11 15.49
CA ALA A 353 -4.60 28.24 14.88
C ALA A 353 -5.62 28.90 15.82
N ASP A 354 -6.06 28.26 16.90
CA ASP A 354 -6.98 28.81 17.89
C ASP A 354 -6.30 28.84 19.26
N THR A 355 -5.74 29.99 19.63
CA THR A 355 -5.10 30.15 20.94
C THR A 355 -5.85 31.16 21.81
N PRO A 356 -5.60 31.19 23.14
CA PRO A 356 -6.31 32.12 23.99
C PRO A 356 -5.92 33.58 23.72
N ALA A 357 -6.93 34.44 23.74
CA ALA A 357 -6.83 35.90 23.76
C ALA A 357 -6.49 36.60 22.44
N VAL A 358 -5.21 36.93 22.20
CA VAL A 358 -4.76 37.78 21.06
C VAL A 358 -3.85 37.00 20.12
N ASP A 359 -4.09 35.70 20.05
CA ASP A 359 -3.43 34.80 19.14
C ASP A 359 -1.93 35.03 19.01
N ALA A 360 -1.27 34.85 20.16
CA ALA A 360 0.15 35.14 20.37
C ALA A 360 1.02 33.87 20.42
N LEU A 361 0.40 32.70 20.29
CA LEU A 361 1.03 31.39 20.38
C LEU A 361 0.71 30.49 19.16
N GLU A 362 0.14 31.04 18.09
CA GLU A 362 -0.15 30.31 16.86
C GLU A 362 1.13 29.87 16.15
N PHE A 363 1.08 28.69 15.53
CA PHE A 363 2.19 28.20 14.71
C PHE A 363 1.77 27.14 13.70
N VAL A 364 2.64 26.97 12.72
CA VAL A 364 2.73 25.81 11.83
C VAL A 364 4.13 25.24 11.97
N GLU A 365 4.22 23.97 12.33
CA GLU A 365 5.46 23.20 12.29
C GLU A 365 5.50 22.31 11.06
N ILE A 366 6.66 22.26 10.42
CA ILE A 366 6.90 21.49 9.21
C ILE A 366 7.96 20.44 9.50
N SER A 367 7.65 19.17 9.22
CA SER A 367 8.63 18.08 9.21
C SER A 367 9.16 17.88 7.79
N THR A 368 10.43 17.51 7.68
CA THR A 368 11.09 17.30 6.39
C THR A 368 11.70 15.90 6.22
N GLY A 369 11.66 15.08 7.27
CA GLY A 369 12.33 13.77 7.34
C GLY A 369 13.87 13.84 7.29
N TRP A 370 14.45 15.04 7.17
CA TRP A 370 15.89 15.27 7.13
C TRP A 370 16.25 16.57 7.86
N ARG A 371 17.52 16.74 8.24
CA ARG A 371 17.92 17.80 9.19
C ARG A 371 18.84 18.85 8.57
N LEU A 372 18.91 20.02 9.22
CA LEU A 372 19.86 21.08 8.91
C LEU A 372 19.85 21.49 7.43
N THR A 373 18.65 21.55 6.83
CA THR A 373 18.48 21.79 5.40
C THR A 373 17.64 23.04 5.16
N SER A 374 18.06 23.88 4.21
CA SER A 374 17.34 25.09 3.84
C SER A 374 16.10 24.75 3.01
N LEU A 375 14.96 25.35 3.33
CA LEU A 375 13.72 25.19 2.57
C LEU A 375 13.44 26.38 1.62
N ALA A 376 14.48 27.11 1.24
CA ALA A 376 14.34 28.18 0.24
C ALA A 376 13.76 27.65 -1.08
N GLY A 377 12.85 28.41 -1.68
CA GLY A 377 12.09 27.98 -2.86
C GLY A 377 10.81 27.19 -2.56
N TYR A 378 10.50 26.93 -1.29
CA TYR A 378 9.20 26.41 -0.85
C TYR A 378 8.42 27.50 -0.12
N THR A 379 7.09 27.43 -0.19
CA THR A 379 6.20 28.42 0.40
C THR A 379 5.12 27.76 1.23
N LEU A 380 4.89 28.30 2.42
CA LEU A 380 3.72 28.03 3.25
C LEU A 380 2.64 29.08 2.92
N VAL A 381 1.47 28.62 2.51
CA VAL A 381 0.34 29.46 2.09
C VAL A 381 -0.83 29.22 3.03
N PHE A 382 -1.47 30.29 3.46
CA PHE A 382 -2.69 30.26 4.27
C PHE A 382 -3.89 30.67 3.41
N PHE A 383 -4.95 29.85 3.46
CA PHE A 383 -6.19 30.03 2.72
C PHE A 383 -7.35 30.28 3.68
N ASN A 384 -8.22 31.21 3.28
CA ASN A 384 -9.47 31.50 3.95
C ASN A 384 -10.59 30.77 3.21
N GLY A 385 -11.30 29.85 3.89
CA GLY A 385 -12.45 29.14 3.32
C GLY A 385 -13.72 29.99 3.26
N SER A 386 -13.83 30.96 4.17
CA SER A 386 -14.89 31.96 4.09
C SER A 386 -14.71 32.92 2.90
N GLY A 387 -15.70 32.94 2.00
CA GLY A 387 -15.74 33.95 0.94
C GLY A 387 -14.94 33.62 -0.33
N GLY A 388 -14.67 32.34 -0.60
CA GLY A 388 -14.28 31.84 -1.93
C GLY A 388 -12.90 31.21 -2.03
N ASP A 389 -12.42 30.59 -0.94
CA ASP A 389 -11.23 29.72 -0.91
C ASP A 389 -9.98 30.40 -1.46
N THR A 390 -9.60 31.53 -0.85
CA THR A 390 -8.51 32.37 -1.35
C THR A 390 -7.37 32.52 -0.36
N SER A 391 -6.15 32.58 -0.88
CA SER A 391 -4.96 32.85 -0.07
C SER A 391 -5.02 34.24 0.55
N TYR A 392 -4.69 34.36 1.82
CA TYR A 392 -4.53 35.66 2.50
C TYR A 392 -3.09 35.93 2.92
N ARG A 393 -2.25 34.87 2.95
CA ARG A 393 -0.84 34.98 3.31
C ARG A 393 -0.01 33.92 2.59
N ALA A 394 1.20 34.30 2.18
CA ALA A 394 2.23 33.38 1.69
C ALA A 394 3.57 33.73 2.33
N ILE A 395 4.26 32.73 2.87
CA ILE A 395 5.53 32.87 3.60
C ILE A 395 6.56 31.98 2.91
N GLU A 396 7.65 32.58 2.41
CA GLU A 396 8.78 31.81 1.89
C GLU A 396 9.46 31.08 3.05
N LEU A 397 9.69 29.78 2.91
CA LEU A 397 10.36 28.94 3.90
C LEU A 397 11.89 29.08 3.82
N ASN A 398 12.39 30.30 3.61
CA ASN A 398 13.81 30.60 3.52
C ASN A 398 14.49 30.60 4.91
N ALA A 399 14.43 29.45 5.55
CA ALA A 399 15.02 29.12 6.82
C ALA A 399 15.57 27.69 6.77
N THR A 400 16.36 27.31 7.76
CA THR A 400 16.99 25.99 7.86
C THR A 400 16.30 25.19 8.94
N THR A 401 15.95 23.93 8.64
CA THR A 401 15.40 23.01 9.63
C THR A 401 16.38 22.76 10.77
N ASP A 402 15.87 22.40 11.93
CA ASP A 402 16.69 22.12 13.09
C ASP A 402 17.41 20.77 13.00
N ARG A 403 17.96 20.31 14.12
CA ARG A 403 18.67 19.02 14.22
C ARG A 403 17.75 17.79 14.10
N PHE A 404 16.45 17.96 14.32
CA PHE A 404 15.42 16.93 14.21
C PHE A 404 14.74 16.95 12.83
N GLY A 405 14.96 18.00 12.05
CA GLY A 405 14.36 18.16 10.73
C GLY A 405 13.03 18.90 10.74
N LEU A 406 12.76 19.61 11.83
CA LEU A 406 11.59 20.44 12.03
C LEU A 406 11.88 21.90 11.66
N LEU A 407 10.89 22.58 11.12
CA LEU A 407 10.89 24.02 10.92
C LEU A 407 9.63 24.62 11.54
N LEU A 408 9.81 25.44 12.56
CA LEU A 408 8.72 26.13 13.25
C LEU A 408 8.49 27.53 12.66
N VAL A 409 7.25 27.80 12.25
CA VAL A 409 6.79 29.08 11.69
C VAL A 409 5.63 29.56 12.57
N GLY A 410 5.75 30.67 13.28
CA GLY A 410 4.76 31.01 14.30
C GLY A 410 4.87 32.42 14.87
N ASN A 411 4.07 32.71 15.89
CA ASN A 411 4.21 33.95 16.63
C ASN A 411 5.49 33.97 17.49
N SER A 412 5.93 35.19 17.85
CA SER A 412 7.12 35.36 18.70
C SER A 412 7.01 34.80 20.13
N GLY A 413 5.80 34.47 20.58
CA GLY A 413 5.54 33.89 21.90
C GLY A 413 5.74 32.38 21.98
N VAL A 414 5.79 31.69 20.83
CA VAL A 414 5.93 30.23 20.76
C VAL A 414 7.31 29.80 21.25
N MET A 415 7.36 28.68 21.97
CA MET A 415 8.58 28.12 22.56
C MET A 415 8.75 26.64 22.17
N PRO A 416 9.84 26.25 21.49
CA PRO A 416 11.02 27.05 21.15
C PRO A 416 10.73 28.20 20.17
N ALA A 417 11.61 29.20 20.13
CA ALA A 417 11.41 30.36 19.27
C ALA A 417 11.31 29.93 17.79
N PRO A 418 10.26 30.34 17.05
CA PRO A 418 10.12 30.00 15.64
C PRO A 418 11.29 30.50 14.80
N ALA A 419 11.65 29.71 13.78
CA ALA A 419 12.67 30.08 12.81
C ALA A 419 12.17 31.20 11.87
N LEU A 420 10.86 31.22 11.60
CA LEU A 420 10.17 32.26 10.86
C LEU A 420 9.01 32.79 11.71
N VAL A 421 8.91 34.11 11.83
CA VAL A 421 7.93 34.75 12.72
C VAL A 421 6.88 35.49 11.90
N PHE A 422 5.60 35.26 12.20
CA PHE A 422 4.49 36.09 11.73
C PHE A 422 3.85 36.90 12.89
N PRO A 423 3.28 38.09 12.61
CA PRO A 423 2.56 38.88 13.60
C PRO A 423 1.42 38.11 14.27
N ASN A 424 1.01 38.50 15.47
CA ASN A 424 -0.19 37.96 16.10
C ASN A 424 -1.46 38.18 15.24
N ASP A 425 -2.50 37.40 15.50
CA ASP A 425 -3.80 37.46 14.83
C ASP A 425 -3.71 37.22 13.30
N ILE A 426 -2.77 36.37 12.85
CA ILE A 426 -2.52 36.16 11.41
C ILE A 426 -3.05 34.83 10.94
N LEU A 427 -2.82 33.74 11.67
CA LEU A 427 -3.46 32.48 11.34
C LEU A 427 -4.94 32.64 11.69
N GLN A 428 -5.83 32.15 10.84
CA GLN A 428 -7.26 32.43 10.97
C GLN A 428 -7.96 31.24 11.60
N ASN A 429 -8.88 31.53 12.51
CA ASN A 429 -9.81 30.56 13.08
C ASN A 429 -11.01 30.43 12.13
N GLY A 430 -11.52 29.21 11.98
CA GLY A 430 -12.61 28.90 11.07
C GLY A 430 -12.28 27.71 10.19
N ALA A 431 -13.19 27.39 9.26
CA ALA A 431 -12.93 26.43 8.19
C ALA A 431 -11.92 27.04 7.19
N ASP A 432 -10.64 26.76 7.39
CA ASP A 432 -9.51 27.37 6.71
C ASP A 432 -8.45 26.30 6.37
N ALA A 433 -7.36 26.69 5.71
CA ALA A 433 -6.30 25.75 5.38
C ALA A 433 -4.90 26.35 5.39
N VAL A 434 -3.92 25.51 5.71
CA VAL A 434 -2.50 25.77 5.46
C VAL A 434 -1.96 24.73 4.48
N ALA A 435 -1.11 25.17 3.55
CA ALA A 435 -0.58 24.30 2.51
C ALA A 435 0.87 24.64 2.14
N LEU A 436 1.63 23.60 1.82
CA LEU A 436 3.03 23.65 1.40
C LEU A 436 3.11 23.51 -0.12
N TYR A 437 3.76 24.48 -0.77
CA TYR A 437 3.95 24.49 -2.21
C TYR A 437 5.42 24.53 -2.60
N GLN A 438 5.73 23.89 -3.72
CA GLN A 438 6.95 24.14 -4.46
C GLN A 438 6.78 25.41 -5.32
N GLY A 439 7.33 26.53 -4.86
CA GLY A 439 7.17 27.83 -5.50
C GLY A 439 7.51 28.98 -4.56
N LEU A 440 7.49 30.20 -5.09
CA LEU A 440 7.79 31.41 -4.32
C LEU A 440 6.49 32.14 -3.92
N PRO A 441 6.51 32.99 -2.88
CA PRO A 441 5.30 33.74 -2.49
C PRO A 441 4.71 34.62 -3.59
N ALA A 442 5.51 35.02 -4.58
CA ALA A 442 5.05 35.79 -5.73
C ALA A 442 4.05 35.03 -6.61
N ASP A 443 4.02 33.70 -6.52
CA ASP A 443 3.05 32.83 -7.20
C ASP A 443 1.69 32.80 -6.46
N PHE A 444 1.65 33.28 -5.20
CA PHE A 444 0.46 33.34 -4.35
C PHE A 444 0.20 34.75 -3.80
N PRO A 445 -0.04 35.77 -4.64
CA PRO A 445 -0.56 37.06 -4.15
C PRO A 445 -1.85 36.87 -3.35
N SER A 446 -2.10 37.73 -2.35
CA SER A 446 -3.36 37.69 -1.59
C SER A 446 -4.58 37.78 -2.53
N GLY A 447 -5.57 36.91 -2.29
CA GLY A 447 -6.73 36.69 -3.14
C GLY A 447 -6.53 35.63 -4.22
N THR A 448 -5.38 34.94 -4.28
CA THR A 448 -5.19 33.83 -5.22
C THR A 448 -6.10 32.66 -4.83
N PRO A 449 -6.94 32.15 -5.75
CA PRO A 449 -7.77 30.96 -5.49
C PRO A 449 -6.94 29.75 -5.10
N VAL A 450 -7.50 28.88 -4.25
CA VAL A 450 -6.90 27.60 -3.87
C VAL A 450 -6.60 26.74 -5.10
N THR A 451 -5.50 25.97 -5.06
CA THR A 451 -5.05 25.18 -6.21
C THR A 451 -4.23 23.95 -5.79
N SER A 452 -4.35 22.86 -6.54
CA SER A 452 -3.48 21.69 -6.41
C SER A 452 -2.17 21.82 -7.18
N ALA A 453 -1.99 22.91 -7.95
CA ALA A 453 -0.80 23.11 -8.76
C ALA A 453 0.44 23.29 -7.86
N ARG A 454 1.44 22.40 -8.02
CA ARG A 454 2.68 22.38 -7.23
C ARG A 454 2.47 22.18 -5.72
N LEU A 455 1.31 21.64 -5.33
CA LEU A 455 0.99 21.32 -3.95
C LEU A 455 1.77 20.10 -3.48
N LEU A 456 2.43 20.22 -2.32
CA LEU A 456 3.20 19.14 -1.68
C LEU A 456 2.41 18.51 -0.54
N ASP A 457 1.94 19.32 0.40
CA ASP A 457 1.16 18.89 1.55
C ASP A 457 0.14 19.97 1.96
N ALA A 458 -0.93 19.58 2.64
CA ALA A 458 -1.94 20.50 3.13
C ALA A 458 -2.68 19.94 4.34
N VAL A 459 -3.20 20.85 5.16
CA VAL A 459 -4.18 20.56 6.21
C VAL A 459 -5.31 21.56 6.07
N VAL A 460 -6.52 21.04 5.88
CA VAL A 460 -7.77 21.80 6.03
C VAL A 460 -8.20 21.62 7.48
N TYR A 461 -8.44 22.72 8.17
CA TYR A 461 -8.72 22.73 9.60
C TYR A 461 -9.96 23.57 9.92
N GLY A 462 -10.51 23.36 11.12
CA GLY A 462 -11.73 24.01 11.60
C GLY A 462 -11.69 24.30 13.10
N THR A 463 -12.63 25.11 13.57
CA THR A 463 -12.90 25.34 15.00
C THR A 463 -14.30 24.84 15.38
N SER A 464 -14.63 23.61 14.97
CA SER A 464 -16.00 23.04 14.99
C SER A 464 -16.96 23.69 13.96
N ASP A 465 -16.39 24.17 12.86
CA ASP A 465 -17.11 24.72 11.72
C ASP A 465 -17.58 23.60 10.77
N PRO A 466 -18.62 23.81 9.95
CA PRO A 466 -18.92 22.90 8.86
C PRO A 466 -17.73 22.72 7.93
N ASP A 467 -17.54 21.51 7.41
CA ASP A 467 -16.48 21.19 6.44
C ASP A 467 -16.54 22.11 5.22
N ASP A 468 -15.40 22.68 4.85
CA ASP A 468 -15.24 23.43 3.61
C ASP A 468 -14.91 22.49 2.45
N ASP A 469 -15.94 22.15 1.67
CA ASP A 469 -15.80 21.27 0.52
C ASP A 469 -14.85 21.83 -0.56
N GLY A 470 -14.78 23.15 -0.73
CA GLY A 470 -13.95 23.78 -1.75
C GLY A 470 -12.46 23.65 -1.45
N LEU A 471 -12.09 23.86 -0.18
CA LEU A 471 -10.73 23.61 0.30
C LEU A 471 -10.36 22.12 0.25
N LEU A 472 -11.26 21.24 0.70
CA LEU A 472 -11.04 19.79 0.69
C LEU A 472 -10.86 19.23 -0.73
N ASP A 473 -11.69 19.65 -1.68
CA ASP A 473 -11.60 19.25 -3.10
C ASP A 473 -10.27 19.67 -3.71
N ALA A 474 -9.82 20.90 -3.43
CA ALA A 474 -8.63 21.45 -4.04
C ALA A 474 -7.32 20.94 -3.43
N LEU A 475 -7.31 20.69 -2.11
CA LEU A 475 -6.08 20.42 -1.36
C LEU A 475 -5.90 18.95 -0.97
N ILE A 476 -6.99 18.20 -0.79
CA ILE A 476 -6.93 16.81 -0.33
C ILE A 476 -7.31 15.86 -1.47
N SER A 477 -8.58 15.82 -1.84
CA SER A 477 -9.12 14.95 -2.88
C SER A 477 -10.44 15.50 -3.42
N ASP A 478 -10.64 15.45 -4.74
CA ASP A 478 -11.90 15.80 -5.41
C ASP A 478 -12.93 14.66 -5.41
N ASP A 479 -12.56 13.50 -4.85
CA ASP A 479 -13.49 12.41 -4.56
C ASP A 479 -14.17 12.66 -3.19
N PRO A 480 -15.48 12.94 -3.16
CA PRO A 480 -16.20 13.25 -1.93
C PRO A 480 -16.30 12.06 -0.96
N ASP A 481 -16.10 10.82 -1.43
CA ASP A 481 -16.15 9.62 -0.61
C ASP A 481 -14.75 9.19 -0.11
N ALA A 482 -13.71 9.96 -0.44
CA ALA A 482 -12.34 9.66 -0.05
C ALA A 482 -12.15 9.75 1.48
N PRO A 483 -11.70 8.66 2.15
CA PRO A 483 -11.57 8.65 3.61
C PRO A 483 -10.53 9.64 4.14
N GLU A 484 -9.59 10.07 3.30
CA GLU A 484 -8.58 11.08 3.63
C GLU A 484 -9.13 12.51 3.68
N ARG A 485 -10.33 12.76 3.09
CA ARG A 485 -10.97 14.07 2.92
C ARG A 485 -11.60 14.55 4.24
N VAL A 486 -10.75 14.87 5.20
CA VAL A 486 -11.14 15.27 6.57
C VAL A 486 -10.68 16.70 6.85
N GLN A 487 -11.61 17.59 7.20
CA GLN A 487 -11.31 18.86 7.86
C GLN A 487 -11.05 18.59 9.34
N VAL A 488 -9.84 18.90 9.81
CA VAL A 488 -9.43 18.58 11.18
C VAL A 488 -9.85 19.70 12.12
N ASP A 489 -10.76 19.42 13.04
CA ASP A 489 -11.08 20.36 14.11
C ASP A 489 -9.93 20.44 15.11
N GLU A 490 -9.47 21.65 15.43
CA GLU A 490 -8.29 21.86 16.27
C GLU A 490 -8.47 21.51 17.76
N GLY A 491 -9.72 21.50 18.22
CA GLY A 491 -10.00 21.08 19.58
C GLY A 491 -11.35 20.40 19.73
N ALA A 492 -11.42 19.50 20.71
CA ALA A 492 -12.71 18.99 21.16
C ALA A 492 -13.51 20.15 21.77
N PRO A 493 -14.86 20.11 21.77
CA PRO A 493 -15.70 21.16 22.35
C PRO A 493 -15.40 21.52 23.81
N ALA A 494 -14.64 20.67 24.52
CA ALA A 494 -14.24 20.84 25.91
C ALA A 494 -12.90 21.59 26.12
N ALA A 495 -12.08 21.80 25.09
CA ALA A 495 -10.76 22.44 25.21
C ALA A 495 -10.29 23.18 23.92
N PRO A 496 -11.17 23.90 23.19
CA PRO A 496 -10.90 24.37 21.82
C PRO A 496 -9.61 25.18 21.69
N ALA A 497 -9.39 26.17 22.56
CA ALA A 497 -8.25 27.09 22.46
C ALA A 497 -6.96 26.62 23.18
N THR A 498 -6.79 25.31 23.42
CA THR A 498 -5.61 24.78 24.16
C THR A 498 -5.02 23.52 23.55
N GLN A 499 -5.50 23.16 22.35
CA GLN A 499 -5.07 22.01 21.61
C GLN A 499 -4.44 22.47 20.29
N SER A 500 -3.76 21.55 19.64
CA SER A 500 -3.14 21.70 18.33
C SER A 500 -3.42 20.44 17.53
N ILE A 501 -3.41 20.60 16.22
CA ILE A 501 -3.56 19.54 15.23
C ILE A 501 -2.19 18.90 15.00
N GLN A 502 -2.04 17.62 15.34
CA GLN A 502 -0.76 16.91 15.34
C GLN A 502 -0.80 15.69 14.41
N ARG A 503 0.15 15.60 13.48
CA ARG A 503 0.29 14.48 12.54
C ARG A 503 0.83 13.24 13.25
N CYS A 504 0.20 12.09 13.05
CA CYS A 504 0.64 10.81 13.62
C CYS A 504 1.23 9.81 12.64
N ALA A 505 1.17 10.09 11.34
CA ALA A 505 1.82 9.27 10.33
C ALA A 505 2.28 10.08 9.12
N ASP A 506 3.51 9.79 8.66
CA ASP A 506 4.06 10.30 7.41
C ASP A 506 3.31 9.72 6.19
N GLY A 507 3.31 10.44 5.07
CA GLY A 507 2.77 9.97 3.79
C GLY A 507 1.92 11.01 3.06
N PRO A 508 0.91 10.61 2.27
CA PRO A 508 0.09 11.53 1.48
C PRO A 508 -0.72 12.51 2.32
N ARG A 509 -1.30 13.50 1.63
CA ARG A 509 -2.24 14.48 2.19
C ARG A 509 -3.50 13.78 2.67
N ASP A 510 -3.69 13.74 3.98
CA ASP A 510 -4.73 12.93 4.61
C ASP A 510 -5.02 13.47 6.01
N GLY A 511 -6.21 14.06 6.16
CA GLY A 511 -6.66 14.66 7.42
C GLY A 511 -6.94 13.63 8.51
N SER A 512 -7.22 12.37 8.15
CA SER A 512 -7.46 11.29 9.12
C SER A 512 -6.21 10.89 9.91
N ARG A 513 -5.03 11.36 9.48
CA ARG A 513 -3.73 11.12 10.15
C ARG A 513 -3.43 12.09 11.27
N PHE A 514 -4.32 13.02 11.53
CA PHE A 514 -4.15 14.02 12.56
C PHE A 514 -4.98 13.72 13.79
N VAL A 515 -4.43 14.08 14.94
CA VAL A 515 -5.11 14.04 16.23
C VAL A 515 -5.04 15.43 16.86
N THR A 516 -5.93 15.71 17.82
CA THR A 516 -5.83 16.92 18.64
C THR A 516 -5.22 16.62 19.99
N ALA A 517 -4.18 17.36 20.34
CA ALA A 517 -3.47 17.21 21.61
C ALA A 517 -2.90 18.54 22.09
N ALA A 518 -2.39 18.57 23.33
CA ALA A 518 -1.73 19.77 23.84
C ALA A 518 -0.49 20.11 22.99
N PRO A 519 -0.23 21.39 22.67
CA PRO A 519 0.85 21.79 21.76
C PRO A 519 2.25 21.28 22.16
N THR A 520 2.99 20.79 21.18
CA THR A 520 4.32 20.18 21.29
C THR A 520 5.38 20.78 20.34
N PRO A 521 5.43 22.10 20.10
CA PRO A 521 6.37 22.66 19.12
C PRO A 521 7.83 22.28 19.41
N GLY A 522 8.52 21.85 18.36
CA GLY A 522 9.90 21.37 18.39
C GLY A 522 10.10 20.04 19.10
N ARG A 523 9.04 19.26 19.32
CA ARG A 523 9.05 17.95 19.99
C ARG A 523 8.21 16.95 19.21
N ASP A 524 8.29 15.68 19.64
CA ASP A 524 7.47 14.63 19.07
C ASP A 524 5.98 14.87 19.38
N ASN A 525 5.13 14.66 18.38
CA ASN A 525 3.68 14.73 18.50
C ASN A 525 3.14 13.67 19.48
N ALA A 526 2.05 14.00 20.16
CA ALA A 526 1.38 13.17 21.14
C ALA A 526 0.39 12.18 20.48
N CYS A 527 0.95 11.16 19.83
CA CYS A 527 0.18 10.14 19.11
C CYS A 527 -0.23 8.94 19.99
N PRO A 528 -1.41 8.32 19.75
CA PRO A 528 -1.93 7.18 20.52
C PRO A 528 -1.10 5.90 20.46
#